data_AF-A0A840ZHT0-F1
#
_entry.id   AF-A0A840ZHT0-F1
#
_cell.length_a   1.000
_cell.length_b   1.000
_cell.length_c   1.000
_cell.angle_alpha   90.00
_cell.angle_beta   90.00
_cell.angle_gamma   90.00
#
_symmetry.space_group_name_H-M   'P 1'
#
loop_
_entity.id
_entity.type
_entity.pdbx_description
1 polymer ?
#
loop_
_entity_poly.entity_id
_entity_poly.type
_entity_poly.pdbx_seq_one_letter_code
_entity_poly.pdbx_strand_id
1 'polypeptide(L)' 'MSVQDPTTRARTPSHIDIHDTTSRRHWADLLQVSDERLRKAVRMVGTRVSSVTAYLAK' A
#
# COMPACT_ATOMS: atom_id res chain seq x y z
N MET A 1 21.36 13.96 -28.67
CA MET A 1 20.00 13.44 -28.46
C MET A 1 20.03 12.53 -27.25
N SER A 2 19.56 12.98 -26.09
CA SER A 2 19.33 12.12 -24.94
C SER A 2 17.90 12.38 -24.49
N VAL A 3 16.99 11.53 -24.95
CA VAL A 3 15.59 11.55 -24.53
C VAL A 3 15.55 11.19 -23.04
N GLN A 4 15.34 12.19 -22.19
CA GLN A 4 14.96 11.95 -20.81
C GLN A 4 13.50 11.50 -20.83
N ASP A 5 13.29 10.20 -20.65
CA ASP A 5 11.97 9.59 -20.55
C ASP A 5 11.20 10.18 -19.35
N PRO A 6 10.01 10.78 -19.54
CA PRO A 6 9.24 11.42 -18.49
C PRO A 6 8.39 10.38 -17.75
N THR A 7 9.03 9.39 -17.11
CA THR A 7 8.27 8.36 -16.38
C THR A 7 8.93 8.00 -15.06
N THR A 8 9.11 8.98 -14.18
CA THR A 8 8.92 8.74 -12.75
C THR A 8 7.43 8.48 -12.51
N ARG A 9 6.90 7.37 -13.08
CA ARG A 9 5.74 6.72 -12.48
C ARG A 9 6.20 6.42 -11.07
N ALA A 10 5.73 7.19 -10.10
CA ALA A 10 5.83 6.84 -8.70
C ALA A 10 5.39 5.38 -8.62
N ARG A 11 6.36 4.46 -8.52
CA ARG A 11 6.06 3.03 -8.48
C ARG A 11 5.30 2.88 -7.19
N THR A 12 3.97 2.75 -7.29
CA THR A 12 3.13 2.57 -6.12
C THR A 12 3.76 1.41 -5.36
N PRO A 13 4.27 1.64 -4.14
CA PRO A 13 5.08 0.65 -3.47
C PRO A 13 4.23 -0.61 -3.36
N SER A 14 4.74 -1.73 -3.90
CA SER A 14 3.98 -2.97 -3.93
C SER A 14 3.78 -3.57 -2.53
N HIS A 15 4.53 -3.04 -1.54
CA HIS A 15 4.51 -3.46 -0.15
C HIS A 15 4.05 -2.33 0.77
N ILE A 16 3.22 -2.67 1.75
CA ILE A 16 2.79 -1.82 2.85
C ILE A 16 3.79 -2.02 3.99
N ASP A 17 4.52 -0.96 4.32
CA ASP A 17 5.27 -0.92 5.57
C ASP A 17 4.30 -0.60 6.72
N ILE A 18 4.03 -1.60 7.56
CA ILE A 18 3.12 -1.47 8.70
C ILE A 18 3.78 -0.86 9.94
N HIS A 19 5.13 -0.85 9.96
CA HIS A 19 5.94 -0.27 11.03
C HIS A 19 6.10 1.24 10.81
N ASP A 20 6.18 1.67 9.56
CA ASP A 20 6.14 3.08 9.23
C ASP A 20 4.74 3.68 9.42
N THR A 21 4.66 4.75 10.22
CA THR A 21 3.37 5.37 10.55
C THR A 21 2.83 6.19 9.39
N THR A 22 3.69 6.78 8.56
CA THR A 22 3.28 7.53 7.37
C THR A 22 2.69 6.61 6.33
N SER A 23 3.36 5.50 6.03
CA SER A 23 2.89 4.47 5.10
C SER A 23 1.58 3.85 5.57
N ARG A 24 1.48 3.49 6.86
CA ARG A 24 0.24 2.93 7.42
C ARG A 24 -0.94 3.88 7.27
N ARG A 25 -0.78 5.17 7.63
CA ARG A 25 -1.84 6.17 7.48
C ARG A 25 -2.22 6.39 6.02
N HIS A 26 -1.22 6.54 5.15
CA HIS A 26 -1.45 6.70 3.71
C HIS A 26 -2.27 5.55 3.12
N TRP A 27 -1.94 4.31 3.46
CA TRP A 27 -2.69 3.13 2.99
C TRP A 27 -4.06 2.99 3.67
N ALA A 28 -4.18 3.33 4.95
CA ALA A 28 -5.46 3.35 5.65
C ALA A 28 -6.43 4.35 5.00
N ASP A 29 -5.93 5.55 4.67
CA ASP A 29 -6.69 6.59 3.98
C ASP A 29 -7.05 6.18 2.55
N LEU A 30 -6.09 5.65 1.78
CA LEU A 30 -6.34 5.19 0.40
C LEU A 30 -7.37 4.07 0.33
N LEU A 31 -7.34 3.15 1.29
CA LEU A 31 -8.23 1.99 1.36
C LEU A 31 -9.51 2.27 2.13
N GLN A 32 -9.64 3.48 2.71
CA GLN A 32 -10.77 3.89 3.56
C GLN A 32 -11.04 2.88 4.70
N VAL A 33 -9.98 2.39 5.34
CA VAL A 33 -10.06 1.44 6.46
C VAL A 33 -9.33 1.98 7.68
N SER A 34 -9.67 1.47 8.87
CA SER A 34 -8.93 1.81 10.08
C SER A 34 -7.52 1.18 10.10
N ASP A 35 -6.58 1.82 10.79
CA ASP A 35 -5.22 1.29 11.01
C ASP A 35 -5.23 -0.16 11.53
N GLU A 36 -6.17 -0.47 12.43
CA GLU A 36 -6.30 -1.80 13.01
C GLU A 36 -6.76 -2.84 11.99
N ARG A 37 -7.73 -2.47 11.12
CA ARG A 37 -8.19 -3.33 10.03
C ARG A 37 -7.10 -3.54 8.98
N LEU A 38 -6.35 -2.50 8.66
CA LEU A 38 -5.18 -2.58 7.78
C LEU A 38 -4.12 -3.52 8.36
N ARG A 39 -3.77 -3.35 9.64
CA ARG A 39 -2.79 -4.21 10.33
C ARG A 39 -3.26 -5.65 10.41
N LYS A 40 -4.54 -5.91 10.66
CA LYS A 40 -5.11 -7.25 10.63
C LYS A 40 -5.01 -7.86 9.23
N ALA A 41 -5.39 -7.12 8.19
CA ALA A 41 -5.28 -7.59 6.80
C ALA A 41 -3.83 -7.94 6.45
N VAL A 42 -2.88 -7.05 6.75
CA VAL A 42 -1.43 -7.30 6.53
C VAL A 42 -0.94 -8.54 7.28
N ARG A 43 -1.41 -8.81 8.50
CA ARG A 43 -1.08 -10.07 9.21
C ARG A 43 -1.69 -11.31 8.56
N MET A 44 -2.89 -11.20 7.97
CA MET A 44 -3.60 -12.33 7.37
C MET A 44 -3.06 -12.71 5.98
N VAL A 45 -2.71 -11.72 5.15
CA VAL A 45 -2.33 -11.95 3.74
C VAL A 45 -0.91 -11.48 3.38
N GLY A 46 -0.18 -10.93 4.35
CA GLY A 46 1.17 -10.38 4.18
C GLY A 46 1.20 -8.90 3.81
N THR A 47 2.40 -8.38 3.57
CA THR A 47 2.64 -6.95 3.32
C THR A 47 2.32 -6.50 1.89
N ARG A 48 1.83 -7.38 1.01
CA ARG A 48 1.54 -7.01 -0.38
C ARG A 48 0.26 -6.20 -0.50
N VAL A 49 0.34 -5.03 -1.15
CA VAL A 49 -0.81 -4.15 -1.40
C VAL A 49 -1.91 -4.88 -2.15
N SER A 50 -1.59 -5.62 -3.22
CA SER A 50 -2.57 -6.35 -4.02
C SER A 50 -3.32 -7.40 -3.22
N SER A 51 -2.64 -8.09 -2.30
CA SER A 51 -3.28 -9.08 -1.44
C SER A 51 -4.17 -8.41 -0.40
N VAL A 52 -3.69 -7.32 0.22
CA VAL A 52 -4.42 -6.58 1.25
C VAL A 52 -5.66 -5.91 0.67
N THR A 53 -5.55 -5.27 -0.50
CA THR A 53 -6.68 -4.70 -1.25
C THR A 53 -7.70 -5.77 -1.60
N ALA A 54 -7.28 -6.91 -2.16
CA ALA A 54 -8.18 -8.02 -2.47
C ALA A 54 -8.87 -8.60 -1.23
N TYR A 55 -8.17 -8.68 -0.10
CA TYR A 55 -8.73 -9.12 1.18
C TYR A 55 -9.77 -8.14 1.74
N LEU A 56 -9.54 -6.83 1.59
CA LEU A 56 -10.42 -5.78 2.09
C LEU A 56 -11.61 -5.47 1.16
N ALA A 57 -11.49 -5.78 -0.13
CA ALA A 57 -12.57 -5.68 -1.10
C ALA A 57 -13.66 -6.76 -0.95
N LYS A 58 -13.43 -7.73 -0.05
CA LYS A 58 -14.37 -8.78 0.33
C LYS A 58 -15.16 -8.39 1.58
#